data_AF-A0A6I1JFP5-F1
#
_entry.id   AF-A0A6I1JFP5-F1
#
_cell.length_a   1.000
_cell.length_b   1.000
_cell.length_c   1.000
_cell.angle_alpha   90.00
_cell.angle_beta   90.00
_cell.angle_gamma   90.00
#
_symmetry.space_group_name_H-M   'P 1'
#
loop_
_entity.id
_entity.type
_entity.pdbx_description
1 polymer ?
#
loop_
_entity_poly.entity_id
_entity_poly.type
_entity_poly.pdbx_seq_one_letter_code
_entity_poly.pdbx_strand_id
1 'polypeptide(L)'
;MCCSEAKEGQELVGETNGFGIDDPIDFRLLVGAYNGDVPVIVEALAAGAWVDAPSTQGWTPLMWLSMRGLVAFDPVASARWLLAGGAEINRFVPAGSDGIGGDTPLTLACEAGDRGLIDFLLANHADPNPPCAACPPLHLALPSEATVRRLLAAGADPGRRFGGQTALERYVEGWGDPDYRDDAEFETMVRLLGG
;
A
#
# COMPACT_ATOMS: atom_id res chain seq x y z
N MET A 1 -17.59 43.03 -32.51
CA MET A 1 -17.97 43.16 -31.09
C MET A 1 -17.91 41.75 -30.51
N CYS A 2 -16.71 41.31 -30.15
CA CYS A 2 -16.06 41.42 -28.83
C CYS A 2 -16.64 40.45 -27.79
N CYS A 3 -15.71 39.69 -27.22
CA CYS A 3 -15.82 38.65 -26.20
C CYS A 3 -16.37 39.14 -24.85
N SER A 4 -16.40 38.17 -23.91
CA SER A 4 -16.64 38.23 -22.45
C SER A 4 -18.09 37.94 -22.06
N GLU A 5 -18.40 37.04 -21.13
CA GLU A 5 -17.70 36.74 -19.87
C GLU A 5 -17.86 35.27 -19.47
N ALA A 6 -16.77 34.72 -18.92
CA ALA A 6 -16.74 33.50 -18.14
C ALA A 6 -17.47 33.75 -16.81
N LYS A 7 -18.39 32.85 -16.43
CA LYS A 7 -18.85 32.71 -15.04
C LYS A 7 -17.99 31.62 -14.41
N GLU A 8 -16.96 32.05 -13.69
CA GLU A 8 -16.99 32.27 -12.24
C GLU A 8 -16.92 30.94 -11.49
N GLY A 9 -15.77 30.79 -10.82
CA GLY A 9 -15.34 29.57 -10.18
C GLY A 9 -16.32 29.11 -9.11
N GLN A 10 -16.58 27.80 -9.11
CA GLN A 10 -17.02 27.13 -7.91
C GLN A 10 -15.84 27.05 -6.96
N GLU A 11 -15.76 28.10 -6.16
CA GLU A 11 -15.05 28.19 -4.91
C GLU A 11 -15.56 27.07 -3.97
N LEU A 12 -14.84 25.94 -3.95
CA LEU A 12 -14.97 24.89 -2.94
C LEU A 12 -14.02 25.21 -1.78
N VAL A 13 -14.30 26.28 -1.03
CA VAL A 13 -13.74 26.46 0.32
C VAL A 13 -14.79 26.01 1.32
N GLY A 14 -14.43 25.06 2.19
CA GLY A 14 -15.05 25.00 3.51
C GLY A 14 -15.46 23.66 4.09
N GLU A 15 -15.23 22.52 3.43
CA GLU A 15 -15.35 21.20 4.07
C GLU A 15 -14.11 20.41 3.74
N THR A 16 -13.31 20.05 4.76
CA THR A 16 -12.16 19.16 4.60
C THR A 16 -12.62 17.94 3.81
N ASN A 17 -12.04 17.72 2.63
CA ASN A 17 -12.43 16.69 1.67
C ASN A 17 -12.11 15.24 2.12
N GLY A 18 -12.20 14.96 3.42
CA GLY A 18 -11.89 13.68 4.07
C GLY A 18 -10.40 13.37 4.15
N PHE A 19 -9.63 13.77 3.13
CA PHE A 19 -8.19 13.54 3.04
C PHE A 19 -7.38 14.76 3.50
N GLY A 20 -7.96 15.95 3.48
CA GLY A 20 -7.32 17.22 3.86
C GLY A 20 -6.18 17.62 2.93
N ILE A 21 -6.43 17.47 1.63
CA ILE A 21 -5.58 18.01 0.57
C ILE A 21 -6.22 19.31 0.08
N ASP A 22 -5.51 20.43 0.20
CA ASP A 22 -6.03 21.74 -0.17
C ASP A 22 -5.97 21.99 -1.69
N ASP A 23 -4.97 21.43 -2.38
CA ASP A 23 -4.86 21.57 -3.83
C ASP A 23 -5.91 20.71 -4.55
N PRO A 24 -6.80 21.30 -5.37
CA PRO A 24 -7.86 20.54 -6.03
C PRO A 24 -7.38 19.47 -7.00
N ILE A 25 -6.22 19.69 -7.65
CA ILE A 25 -5.65 18.75 -8.64
C ILE A 25 -5.04 17.56 -7.89
N ASP A 26 -4.32 17.80 -6.80
CA ASP A 26 -3.78 16.74 -5.93
C ASP A 26 -4.90 15.93 -5.27
N PHE A 27 -5.96 16.60 -4.81
CA PHE A 27 -7.13 15.95 -4.26
C PHE A 27 -7.81 15.05 -5.31
N ARG A 28 -7.97 15.53 -6.55
CA ARG A 28 -8.51 14.72 -7.66
C ARG A 28 -7.65 13.48 -7.91
N LEU A 29 -6.33 13.62 -7.92
CA LEU A 29 -5.43 12.48 -8.08
C LEU A 29 -5.64 11.44 -6.98
N LEU A 30 -5.65 11.88 -5.71
CA LEU A 30 -5.82 10.98 -4.58
C LEU A 30 -7.17 10.26 -4.63
N VAL A 31 -8.27 10.98 -4.92
CA VAL A 31 -9.60 10.36 -5.08
C VAL A 31 -9.63 9.38 -6.24
N GLY A 32 -8.97 9.70 -7.36
CA GLY A 32 -8.82 8.78 -8.49
C GLY A 32 -8.11 7.49 -8.09
N ALA A 33 -6.98 7.59 -7.39
CA ALA A 33 -6.24 6.45 -6.86
C ALA A 33 -7.08 5.64 -5.85
N TYR A 34 -7.76 6.31 -4.93
CA TYR A 34 -8.64 5.68 -3.95
C TYR A 34 -9.79 4.89 -4.61
N ASN A 35 -10.37 5.41 -5.69
CA ASN A 35 -11.46 4.75 -6.40
C ASN A 35 -10.99 3.77 -7.50
N GLY A 36 -9.69 3.73 -7.81
CA GLY A 36 -9.17 2.98 -8.95
C GLY A 36 -9.57 3.57 -10.31
N ASP A 37 -9.89 4.87 -10.36
CA ASP A 37 -10.34 5.56 -11.56
C ASP A 37 -9.15 6.02 -12.39
N VAL A 38 -8.69 5.13 -13.28
CA VAL A 38 -7.56 5.38 -14.18
C VAL A 38 -7.73 6.66 -15.01
N PRO A 39 -8.87 6.92 -15.67
CA PRO A 39 -9.11 8.20 -16.36
C PRO A 39 -8.84 9.43 -15.48
N VAL A 40 -9.37 9.45 -14.24
CA VAL A 40 -9.16 10.58 -13.32
C VAL A 40 -7.69 10.72 -12.91
N ILE A 41 -7.00 9.61 -12.65
CA ILE A 41 -5.56 9.61 -12.35
C ILE A 41 -4.78 10.23 -13.51
N VAL A 42 -5.03 9.78 -14.74
CA VAL A 42 -4.34 10.27 -15.94
C VAL A 42 -4.59 11.77 -16.15
N GLU A 43 -5.83 12.22 -16.02
CA GLU A 43 -6.17 13.64 -16.14
C GLU A 43 -5.49 14.50 -15.08
N ALA A 44 -5.49 14.06 -13.82
CA ALA A 44 -4.87 14.81 -12.74
C ALA A 44 -3.35 14.90 -12.90
N LEU A 45 -2.68 13.80 -13.28
CA LEU A 45 -1.24 13.81 -13.60
C LEU A 45 -0.93 14.74 -14.77
N ALA A 46 -1.75 14.71 -15.83
CA ALA A 46 -1.58 15.61 -16.98
C ALA A 46 -1.80 17.10 -16.62
N ALA A 47 -2.64 17.37 -15.61
CA ALA A 47 -2.85 18.71 -15.06
C ALA A 47 -1.73 19.17 -14.11
N GLY A 48 -0.73 18.32 -13.84
CA GLY A 48 0.41 18.63 -12.98
C GLY A 48 0.21 18.29 -11.51
N ALA A 49 -0.68 17.36 -11.18
CA ALA A 49 -0.82 16.85 -9.82
C ALA A 49 0.54 16.39 -9.27
N TRP A 50 0.82 16.74 -8.02
CA TRP A 50 1.90 16.13 -7.29
C TRP A 50 1.53 14.69 -6.95
N VAL A 51 2.21 13.75 -7.61
CA VAL A 51 1.90 12.31 -7.52
C VAL A 51 1.96 11.73 -6.11
N ASP A 52 2.77 12.32 -5.23
CA ASP A 52 2.97 11.91 -3.84
C ASP A 52 2.35 12.89 -2.84
N ALA A 53 1.36 13.68 -3.27
CA ALA A 53 0.64 14.60 -2.38
C ALA A 53 0.08 13.83 -1.16
N PRO A 54 0.54 14.14 0.06
CA PRO A 54 0.14 13.41 1.25
C PRO A 54 -1.24 13.87 1.73
N SER A 55 -2.06 12.92 2.18
CA SER A 55 -3.23 13.24 3.00
C SER A 55 -2.81 13.79 4.38
N THR A 56 -3.77 14.21 5.19
CA THR A 56 -3.57 14.59 6.60
C THR A 56 -2.97 13.48 7.46
N GLN A 57 -3.11 12.22 7.04
CA GLN A 57 -2.48 11.05 7.67
C GLN A 57 -1.06 10.78 7.13
N GLY A 58 -0.58 11.60 6.20
CA GLY A 58 0.72 11.45 5.54
C GLY A 58 0.72 10.45 4.38
N TRP A 59 -0.41 9.80 4.09
CA TRP A 59 -0.50 8.74 3.08
C TRP A 59 -0.55 9.32 1.67
N THR A 60 0.24 8.75 0.76
CA THR A 60 0.24 9.12 -0.67
C THR A 60 -0.90 8.43 -1.43
N PRO A 61 -1.20 8.86 -2.67
CA PRO A 61 -2.17 8.16 -3.52
C PRO A 61 -1.88 6.67 -3.70
N LEU A 62 -0.61 6.29 -3.83
CA LEU A 62 -0.20 4.88 -3.96
C LEU A 62 -0.45 4.08 -2.67
N MET A 63 -0.30 4.69 -1.49
CA MET A 63 -0.64 4.05 -0.21
C MET A 63 -2.14 3.83 -0.05
N TRP A 64 -2.95 4.84 -0.37
CA TRP A 64 -4.42 4.72 -0.34
C TRP A 64 -4.93 3.64 -1.30
N LEU A 65 -4.34 3.57 -2.49
CA LEU A 65 -4.60 2.49 -3.45
C LEU A 65 -4.24 1.12 -2.86
N SER A 66 -3.07 1.01 -2.20
CA SER A 66 -2.55 -0.25 -1.68
C SER A 66 -3.39 -0.82 -0.53
N MET A 67 -3.91 0.03 0.35
CA MET A 67 -4.79 -0.40 1.44
C MET A 67 -6.15 -0.93 0.96
N ARG A 68 -6.57 -0.59 -0.28
CA ARG A 68 -7.89 -0.92 -0.81
C ARG A 68 -7.95 -2.22 -1.61
N GLY A 69 -6.88 -3.00 -1.65
CA GLY A 69 -6.65 -4.13 -2.57
C GLY A 69 -7.61 -5.35 -2.53
N LEU A 70 -8.85 -5.16 -2.06
CA LEU A 70 -9.96 -6.11 -2.15
C LEU A 70 -11.25 -5.48 -2.71
N VAL A 71 -11.24 -4.20 -3.09
CA VAL A 71 -12.39 -3.53 -3.70
C VAL A 71 -12.47 -3.89 -5.19
N ALA A 72 -13.67 -3.87 -5.77
CA ALA A 72 -13.99 -4.33 -7.12
C ALA A 72 -13.42 -3.44 -8.27
N PHE A 73 -12.11 -3.21 -8.30
CA PHE A 73 -11.38 -2.60 -9.42
C PHE A 73 -10.00 -3.26 -9.60
N ASP A 74 -9.28 -2.94 -10.68
CA ASP A 74 -7.91 -3.41 -10.92
C ASP A 74 -6.89 -2.39 -10.36
N PRO A 75 -6.30 -2.64 -9.18
CA PRO A 75 -5.36 -1.70 -8.56
C PRO A 75 -4.04 -1.63 -9.32
N VAL A 76 -3.66 -2.66 -10.07
CA VAL A 76 -2.39 -2.69 -10.82
C VAL A 76 -2.42 -1.66 -11.95
N ALA A 77 -3.56 -1.48 -12.61
CA ALA A 77 -3.72 -0.46 -13.66
C ALA A 77 -3.50 0.96 -13.10
N SER A 78 -4.08 1.26 -11.94
CA SER A 78 -3.91 2.56 -11.26
C SER A 78 -2.48 2.76 -10.76
N ALA A 79 -1.89 1.73 -10.13
CA ALA A 79 -0.51 1.78 -9.63
C ALA A 79 0.49 2.03 -10.77
N ARG A 80 0.25 1.46 -11.96
CA ARG A 80 1.08 1.68 -13.15
C ARG A 80 1.12 3.16 -13.56
N TRP A 81 -0.02 3.85 -13.52
CA TRP A 81 -0.07 5.28 -13.84
C TRP A 81 0.59 6.14 -12.76
N LEU A 82 0.39 5.80 -11.47
CA LEU A 82 1.06 6.49 -10.37
C LEU A 82 2.59 6.36 -10.47
N LEU A 83 3.12 5.15 -10.70
CA LEU A 83 4.57 4.97 -10.90
C LEU A 83 5.08 5.68 -12.16
N ALA A 84 4.32 5.69 -13.25
CA ALA A 84 4.67 6.45 -14.46
C ALA A 84 4.69 7.97 -14.22
N GLY A 85 3.85 8.46 -13.29
CA GLY A 85 3.86 9.84 -12.79
C GLY A 85 4.99 10.15 -11.81
N GLY A 86 5.81 9.15 -11.44
CA GLY A 86 6.96 9.31 -10.54
C GLY A 86 6.65 9.08 -9.07
N ALA A 87 5.58 8.36 -8.73
CA ALA A 87 5.29 7.98 -7.35
C ALA A 87 6.46 7.22 -6.73
N GLU A 88 6.88 7.62 -5.53
CA GLU A 88 7.96 6.94 -4.82
C GLU A 88 7.47 5.63 -4.20
N ILE A 89 7.92 4.51 -4.76
CA ILE A 89 7.41 3.17 -4.43
C ILE A 89 7.71 2.76 -2.98
N ASN A 90 8.79 3.29 -2.40
CA ASN A 90 9.22 3.01 -1.02
C ASN A 90 8.93 4.16 -0.07
N ARG A 91 8.06 5.10 -0.47
CA ARG A 91 7.60 6.15 0.43
C ARG A 91 7.02 5.48 1.67
N PHE A 92 7.37 6.00 2.83
CA PHE A 92 6.78 5.57 4.09
C PHE A 92 6.26 6.77 4.87
N VAL A 93 5.22 6.53 5.66
CA VAL A 93 4.75 7.49 6.67
C VAL A 93 5.51 7.21 7.95
N PRO A 94 6.26 8.15 8.54
CA PRO A 94 6.92 7.91 9.82
C PRO A 94 5.90 7.54 10.91
N ALA A 95 6.25 6.59 11.77
CA ALA A 95 5.40 6.25 12.91
C ALA A 95 5.17 7.50 13.78
N GLY A 96 3.90 7.77 14.10
CA GLY A 96 3.53 8.81 15.06
C GLY A 96 3.97 8.46 16.48
N SER A 97 3.75 9.39 17.41
CA SER A 97 4.02 9.18 18.85
C SER A 97 3.14 8.09 19.48
N ASP A 98 2.07 7.68 18.80
CA ASP A 98 1.18 6.56 19.14
C ASP A 98 1.71 5.20 18.66
N GLY A 99 2.85 5.16 17.95
CA GLY A 99 3.45 3.95 17.42
C GLY A 99 2.73 3.39 16.19
N ILE A 100 1.78 4.12 15.63
CA ILE A 100 1.07 3.76 14.40
C ILE A 100 1.73 4.51 13.24
N GLY A 101 2.09 3.75 12.20
CA GLY A 101 2.80 4.25 11.01
C GLY A 101 4.07 3.45 10.74
N GLY A 102 4.82 3.87 9.73
CA GLY A 102 5.86 3.06 9.10
C GLY A 102 5.41 2.44 7.79
N ASP A 103 4.15 2.63 7.42
CA ASP A 103 3.55 1.96 6.29
C ASP A 103 4.16 2.42 4.98
N THR A 104 4.43 1.43 4.14
CA THR A 104 4.82 1.57 2.73
C THR A 104 3.67 1.06 1.87
N PRO A 105 3.62 1.39 0.57
CA PRO A 105 2.72 0.74 -0.36
C PRO A 105 2.73 -0.80 -0.25
N LEU A 106 3.91 -1.41 -0.09
CA LEU A 106 4.02 -2.86 0.02
C LEU A 106 3.43 -3.41 1.32
N THR A 107 3.68 -2.78 2.48
CA THR A 107 3.10 -3.27 3.75
C THR A 107 1.58 -3.16 3.72
N LEU A 108 1.03 -2.08 3.17
CA LEU A 108 -0.43 -1.91 3.02
C LEU A 108 -1.03 -2.94 2.05
N ALA A 109 -0.36 -3.24 0.94
CA ALA A 109 -0.80 -4.28 0.02
C ALA A 109 -0.76 -5.68 0.66
N CYS A 110 0.26 -5.96 1.48
CA CYS A 110 0.33 -7.19 2.27
C CYS A 110 -0.79 -7.29 3.30
N GLU A 111 -1.09 -6.20 4.02
CA GLU A 111 -2.20 -6.13 4.98
C GLU A 111 -3.56 -6.31 4.29
N ALA A 112 -3.75 -5.72 3.10
CA ALA A 112 -4.95 -5.91 2.30
C ALA A 112 -5.04 -7.31 1.66
N GLY A 113 -3.94 -8.07 1.60
CA GLY A 113 -3.89 -9.39 0.97
C GLY A 113 -3.96 -9.37 -0.56
N ASP A 114 -3.66 -8.23 -1.19
CA ASP A 114 -3.74 -8.05 -2.64
C ASP A 114 -2.53 -8.63 -3.36
N ARG A 115 -2.64 -9.90 -3.73
CA ARG A 115 -1.56 -10.62 -4.41
C ARG A 115 -1.12 -9.96 -5.72
N GLY A 116 -2.05 -9.40 -6.48
CA GLY A 116 -1.75 -8.78 -7.77
C GLY A 116 -0.94 -7.51 -7.59
N LEU A 117 -1.33 -6.67 -6.63
CA LEU A 117 -0.58 -5.47 -6.31
C LEU A 117 0.75 -5.77 -5.61
N ILE A 118 0.82 -6.79 -4.75
CA ILE A 118 2.09 -7.24 -4.14
C ILE A 118 3.08 -7.66 -5.24
N ASP A 119 2.65 -8.51 -6.17
CA ASP A 119 3.49 -8.96 -7.29
C ASP A 119 3.95 -7.77 -8.15
N PHE A 120 3.06 -6.81 -8.39
CA PHE A 120 3.38 -5.59 -9.12
C PHE A 120 4.40 -4.71 -8.40
N LEU A 121 4.21 -4.45 -7.11
CA LEU A 121 5.11 -3.60 -6.31
C LEU A 121 6.50 -4.23 -6.19
N LEU A 122 6.58 -5.53 -5.92
CA LEU A 122 7.85 -6.26 -5.85
C LEU A 122 8.58 -6.25 -7.21
N ALA A 123 7.86 -6.44 -8.31
CA ALA A 123 8.43 -6.37 -9.66
C ALA A 123 8.96 -4.97 -10.02
N ASN A 124 8.48 -3.91 -9.36
CA ASN A 124 8.97 -2.53 -9.50
C ASN A 124 9.93 -2.11 -8.38
N HIS A 125 10.57 -3.08 -7.71
CA HIS A 125 11.61 -2.86 -6.70
C HIS A 125 11.12 -2.20 -5.39
N ALA A 126 9.88 -2.48 -4.99
CA ALA A 126 9.47 -2.23 -3.61
C ALA A 126 10.36 -3.04 -2.65
N ASP A 127 10.86 -2.39 -1.60
CA ASP A 127 11.72 -3.00 -0.60
C ASP A 127 10.90 -3.96 0.27
N PRO A 128 11.19 -5.28 0.28
CA PRO A 128 10.52 -6.23 1.14
C PRO A 128 10.95 -6.12 2.61
N ASN A 129 11.99 -5.32 2.92
CA ASN A 129 12.54 -5.11 4.25
C ASN A 129 12.52 -3.63 4.69
N PRO A 130 11.39 -2.91 4.57
CA PRO A 130 11.33 -1.48 4.79
C PRO A 130 11.76 -1.12 6.22
N PRO A 131 12.70 -0.17 6.42
CA PRO A 131 13.38 0.05 7.70
C PRO A 131 12.45 0.51 8.82
N CYS A 132 11.40 1.26 8.46
CA CYS A 132 10.51 1.91 9.40
C CYS A 132 9.14 1.23 9.52
N ALA A 133 8.91 0.05 8.92
CA ALA A 133 7.59 -0.58 8.93
C ALA A 133 7.06 -0.88 10.34
N ALA A 134 5.82 -0.46 10.59
CA ALA A 134 5.05 -0.81 11.79
C ALA A 134 5.02 -2.32 11.99
N CYS A 135 4.85 -3.08 10.91
CA CYS A 135 4.95 -4.54 10.87
C CYS A 135 5.65 -4.92 9.56
N PRO A 136 6.72 -5.75 9.58
CA PRO A 136 7.40 -6.15 8.35
C PRO A 136 6.45 -6.88 7.39
N PRO A 137 6.62 -6.73 6.05
CA PRO A 137 5.78 -7.39 5.06
C PRO A 137 5.62 -8.91 5.29
N LEU A 138 6.70 -9.58 5.71
CA LEU A 138 6.69 -11.03 5.93
C LEU A 138 5.81 -11.45 7.11
N HIS A 139 5.71 -10.63 8.17
CA HIS A 139 4.81 -10.88 9.30
C HIS A 139 3.34 -10.64 8.91
N LEU A 140 3.08 -9.65 8.06
CA LEU A 140 1.73 -9.33 7.55
C LEU A 140 1.23 -10.39 6.55
N ALA A 141 2.13 -11.06 5.84
CA ALA A 141 1.78 -12.08 4.86
C ALA A 141 1.22 -13.38 5.46
N LEU A 142 1.35 -13.59 6.78
CA LEU A 142 0.89 -14.80 7.44
C LEU A 142 -0.64 -14.84 7.56
N PRO A 143 -1.29 -15.99 7.34
CA PRO A 143 -0.72 -17.33 7.08
C PRO A 143 -0.55 -17.67 5.59
N SER A 144 -0.59 -16.70 4.66
CA SER A 144 -0.60 -17.00 3.22
C SER A 144 0.77 -17.47 2.72
N GLU A 145 0.93 -18.79 2.55
CA GLU A 145 2.13 -19.40 1.93
C GLU A 145 2.48 -18.74 0.59
N ALA A 146 1.46 -18.47 -0.23
CA ALA A 146 1.60 -17.85 -1.53
C ALA A 146 2.27 -16.46 -1.42
N THR A 147 1.84 -15.61 -0.49
CA THR A 147 2.42 -14.27 -0.29
C THR A 147 3.80 -14.36 0.36
N VAL A 148 4.00 -15.28 1.30
CA VAL A 148 5.30 -15.55 1.94
C VAL A 148 6.35 -15.94 0.89
N ARG A 149 6.03 -16.85 -0.02
CA ARG A 149 6.93 -17.25 -1.11
C ARG A 149 7.33 -16.07 -2.00
N ARG A 150 6.40 -15.17 -2.32
CA ARG A 150 6.66 -13.98 -3.14
C ARG A 150 7.65 -13.05 -2.46
N LEU A 151 7.41 -12.76 -1.18
CA LEU A 151 8.27 -11.87 -0.39
C LEU A 151 9.67 -12.48 -0.21
N LEU A 152 9.77 -13.78 0.12
CA LEU A 152 11.06 -14.47 0.23
C LEU A 152 11.82 -14.48 -1.11
N ALA A 153 11.12 -14.73 -2.23
CA ALA A 153 11.73 -14.66 -3.56
C ALA A 153 12.22 -13.24 -3.92
N ALA A 154 11.59 -12.21 -3.37
CA ALA A 154 12.03 -10.82 -3.50
C ALA A 154 13.14 -10.42 -2.51
N GLY A 155 13.57 -11.33 -1.61
CA GLY A 155 14.64 -11.08 -0.65
C GLY A 155 14.18 -10.58 0.72
N ALA A 156 12.91 -10.81 1.11
CA ALA A 156 12.47 -10.59 2.48
C ALA A 156 13.33 -11.40 3.48
N ASP A 157 13.74 -10.78 4.58
CA ASP A 157 14.53 -11.40 5.63
C ASP A 157 13.63 -12.19 6.60
N PRO A 158 13.66 -13.54 6.60
CA PRO A 158 12.87 -14.35 7.54
C PRO A 158 13.32 -14.22 9.00
N GLY A 159 14.57 -13.77 9.22
CA GLY A 159 15.13 -13.53 10.54
C GLY A 159 14.74 -12.18 11.14
N ARG A 160 14.11 -11.29 10.37
CA ARG A 160 13.70 -9.98 10.87
C ARG A 160 12.73 -10.14 12.04
N ARG A 161 12.99 -9.42 13.13
CA ARG A 161 12.16 -9.49 14.34
C ARG A 161 11.18 -8.32 14.39
N PHE A 162 9.96 -8.62 14.79
CA PHE A 162 8.90 -7.66 15.09
C PHE A 162 8.18 -8.09 16.36
N GLY A 163 7.91 -7.16 17.29
CA GLY A 163 7.34 -7.50 18.59
C GLY A 163 8.21 -8.48 19.40
N GLY A 164 9.52 -8.53 19.13
CA GLY A 164 10.42 -9.49 19.73
C GLY A 164 10.32 -10.90 19.15
N GLN A 165 9.68 -11.11 17.99
CA GLN A 165 9.51 -12.41 17.34
C GLN A 165 9.88 -12.41 15.85
N THR A 166 10.41 -13.50 15.32
CA THR A 166 10.49 -13.73 13.87
C THR A 166 9.11 -14.05 13.28
N ALA A 167 8.99 -14.02 11.95
CA ALA A 167 7.76 -14.45 11.28
C ALA A 167 7.43 -15.92 11.60
N LEU A 168 8.45 -16.79 11.69
CA LEU A 168 8.28 -18.20 12.08
C LEU A 168 7.75 -18.33 13.51
N GLU A 169 8.37 -17.65 14.47
CA GLU A 169 7.96 -17.69 15.89
C GLU A 169 6.51 -17.24 16.04
N ARG A 170 6.13 -16.14 15.36
CA ARG A 170 4.74 -15.64 15.35
C ARG A 170 3.77 -16.61 14.67
N TYR A 171 4.19 -17.22 13.55
CA TYR A 171 3.38 -18.21 12.85
C TYR A 171 3.08 -19.41 13.76
N VAL A 172 4.11 -19.98 14.41
CA VAL A 172 3.97 -21.13 15.31
C VAL A 172 3.14 -20.80 16.55
N GLU A 173 3.31 -19.61 17.15
CA GLU A 173 2.52 -19.20 18.31
C GLU A 173 1.04 -18.95 17.95
N GLY A 174 0.79 -18.27 16.82
CA GLY A 174 -0.55 -18.05 16.28
C GLY A 174 -1.22 -19.34 15.80
N TRP A 175 -0.41 -20.38 15.56
CA TRP A 175 -0.88 -21.72 15.29
C TRP A 175 -1.44 -22.33 16.61
N GLY A 176 -2.68 -21.95 17.01
CA GLY A 176 -3.53 -22.66 18.01
C GLY A 176 -4.60 -23.67 17.49
N ASP A 177 -4.73 -24.81 18.17
CA ASP A 177 -5.54 -26.04 17.94
C ASP A 177 -5.08 -27.03 16.83
N PRO A 178 -4.38 -28.14 17.19
CA PRO A 178 -3.96 -29.22 16.30
C PRO A 178 -5.08 -29.92 15.53
N ASP A 179 -6.30 -29.94 16.07
CA ASP A 179 -7.37 -30.81 15.55
C ASP A 179 -8.04 -30.26 14.27
N TYR A 180 -7.72 -29.03 13.88
CA TYR A 180 -8.32 -28.34 12.73
C TYR A 180 -7.30 -28.01 11.61
N ARG A 181 -6.18 -28.74 11.55
CA ARG A 181 -5.00 -28.32 10.77
C ARG A 181 -4.59 -29.28 9.67
N ASP A 182 -4.12 -28.69 8.57
CA ASP A 182 -3.30 -29.38 7.59
C ASP A 182 -1.83 -29.34 8.04
N ASP A 183 -1.33 -30.47 8.52
CA ASP A 183 0.08 -30.63 8.92
C ASP A 183 1.04 -30.31 7.77
N ALA A 184 0.63 -30.50 6.51
CA ALA A 184 1.48 -30.23 5.36
C ALA A 184 1.67 -28.74 5.11
N GLU A 185 0.63 -27.91 5.28
CA GLU A 185 0.72 -26.45 5.18
C GLU A 185 1.60 -25.88 6.30
N PHE A 186 1.43 -26.40 7.53
CA PHE A 186 2.27 -26.03 8.66
C PHE A 186 3.75 -26.31 8.41
N GLU A 187 4.09 -27.56 8.06
CA GLU A 187 5.46 -27.98 7.79
C GLU A 187 6.09 -27.22 6.62
N THR A 188 5.29 -26.90 5.60
CA THR A 188 5.77 -26.11 4.46
C THR A 188 6.14 -24.69 4.89
N MET A 189 5.29 -24.04 5.69
CA MET A 189 5.56 -22.71 6.22
C MET A 189 6.74 -22.68 7.20
N VAL A 190 6.88 -23.69 8.06
CA VAL A 190 8.03 -23.83 8.96
C VAL A 190 9.34 -23.94 8.16
N ARG A 191 9.35 -24.73 7.08
CA ARG A 191 10.52 -24.83 6.20
C ARG A 191 10.83 -23.55 5.46
N LEU A 192 9.81 -22.85 4.94
CA LEU A 192 9.99 -21.60 4.22
C LEU A 192 10.60 -20.50 5.09
N LEU A 193 10.14 -20.37 6.33
CA LEU A 193 10.60 -19.33 7.25
C LEU A 193 11.81 -19.75 8.09
N GLY A 194 12.09 -21.05 8.20
CA GLY A 194 13.19 -21.60 8.99
C GLY A 194 14.56 -21.50 8.32
N GLY A 195 14.62 -21.56 6.98
CA GLY A 195 15.87 -21.54 6.22
C GLY A 195 16.61 -22.87 6.21
#